data_AF-U3AX80-F1
#
_entry.id   AF-U3AX80-F1
#
_cell.length_a   1.000
_cell.length_b   1.000
_cell.length_c   1.000
_cell.angle_alpha   90.00
_cell.angle_beta   90.00
_cell.angle_gamma   90.00
#
_symmetry.space_group_name_H-M   'P 1'
#
loop_
_entity.id
_entity.type
_entity.pdbx_description
1 polymer ?
#
loop_
_entity_poly.entity_id
_entity_poly.type
_entity_poly.pdbx_seq_one_letter_code
_entity_poly.pdbx_strand_id
1 'polypeptide(L)'
;MEKLSFNLQTALSQIFNKYRFFTMFFAVTVLLNALLASVFIYGWINGSTCHYTLTLKTDERDTAATCYRGKAVIIHTKVNDQGEDQSKWKVEARYLRVGAQMVFVVYQRQAIIQNKKSDANDQFNRLSSGLTFLFYHTKRVGDKLYIFQKFPEYNILQAKVSGKLDMWDQ
;
A
#
# COMPACT_ATOMS: atom_id res chain seq x y z
N MET A 1 -5.04 -13.29 64.76
CA MET A 1 -5.80 -12.37 63.87
C MET A 1 -4.89 -11.62 62.90
N GLU A 2 -3.69 -11.15 63.29
CA GLU A 2 -2.79 -10.38 62.39
C GLU A 2 -2.35 -11.09 61.09
N LYS A 3 -2.12 -12.42 61.11
CA LYS A 3 -1.74 -13.15 59.88
C LYS A 3 -2.85 -13.15 58.82
N LEU A 4 -4.12 -13.10 59.25
CA LEU A 4 -5.27 -13.12 58.32
C LEU A 4 -5.43 -11.75 57.64
N SER A 5 -5.25 -10.66 58.40
CA SER A 5 -5.29 -9.29 57.85
C SER A 5 -4.12 -9.01 56.90
N PHE A 6 -2.92 -9.50 57.20
CA PHE A 6 -1.76 -9.32 56.34
C PHE A 6 -1.95 -10.00 54.98
N ASN A 7 -2.40 -11.26 54.94
CA ASN A 7 -2.66 -11.98 53.69
C ASN A 7 -3.76 -11.35 52.84
N LEU A 8 -4.79 -10.77 53.47
CA LEU A 8 -5.87 -10.08 52.77
C LEU A 8 -5.37 -8.78 52.10
N GLN A 9 -4.54 -7.99 52.79
CA GLN A 9 -3.96 -6.77 52.21
C GLN A 9 -3.03 -7.08 51.03
N THR A 10 -2.21 -8.12 51.14
CA THR A 10 -1.32 -8.54 50.03
C THR A 10 -2.13 -9.01 48.83
N ALA A 11 -3.17 -9.82 49.03
CA ALA A 11 -4.05 -10.28 47.96
C ALA A 11 -4.80 -9.13 47.26
N LEU A 12 -5.34 -8.17 48.03
CA LEU A 12 -6.01 -6.99 47.48
C LEU A 12 -5.04 -6.09 46.70
N SER A 13 -3.80 -5.93 47.17
CA SER A 13 -2.77 -5.16 46.45
C SER A 13 -2.38 -5.81 45.11
N GLN A 14 -2.31 -7.15 45.06
CA GLN A 14 -2.02 -7.89 43.83
C GLN A 14 -3.18 -7.80 42.84
N ILE A 15 -4.42 -7.90 43.32
CA ILE A 15 -5.62 -7.74 42.49
C ILE A 15 -5.67 -6.31 41.92
N PHE A 16 -5.47 -5.29 42.76
CA PHE A 16 -5.46 -3.89 42.32
C PHE A 16 -4.36 -3.60 41.30
N ASN A 17 -3.14 -4.11 41.52
CA ASN A 17 -2.05 -4.00 40.54
C ASN A 17 -2.37 -4.71 39.22
N LYS A 18 -3.03 -5.87 39.27
CA LYS A 18 -3.46 -6.59 38.06
C LYS A 18 -4.52 -5.82 37.27
N TYR A 19 -5.50 -5.22 37.95
CA TYR A 19 -6.49 -4.35 37.30
C TYR A 19 -5.85 -3.09 36.72
N ARG A 20 -4.93 -2.44 37.44
CA ARG A 20 -4.20 -1.25 36.94
C ARG A 20 -3.33 -1.57 35.72
N PHE A 21 -2.69 -2.74 35.72
CA PHE A 21 -1.93 -3.20 34.56
C PHE A 21 -2.84 -3.47 33.36
N PHE A 22 -3.98 -4.13 33.58
CA PHE A 22 -4.95 -4.40 32.52
C PHE A 22 -5.54 -3.12 31.92
N THR A 23 -5.93 -2.15 32.75
CA THR A 23 -6.46 -0.87 32.25
C THR A 23 -5.40 -0.06 31.49
N MET A 24 -4.15 -0.07 31.95
CA MET A 24 -3.04 0.56 31.24
C MET A 24 -2.80 -0.10 29.88
N PHE A 25 -2.74 -1.44 29.83
CA PHE A 25 -2.57 -2.19 28.59
C PHE A 25 -3.70 -1.93 27.59
N PHE A 26 -4.95 -1.92 28.07
CA PHE A 26 -6.11 -1.61 27.25
C PHE A 26 -6.05 -0.17 26.70
N ALA A 27 -5.73 0.81 27.55
CA ALA A 27 -5.59 2.21 27.13
C ALA A 27 -4.50 2.39 26.06
N VAL A 28 -3.34 1.75 26.23
CA VAL A 28 -2.25 1.76 25.24
C VAL A 28 -2.71 1.13 23.92
N THR A 29 -3.44 0.03 23.98
CA THR A 29 -3.96 -0.65 22.78
C THR A 29 -4.96 0.24 22.04
N VAL A 30 -5.89 0.88 22.74
CA VAL A 30 -6.86 1.82 22.16
C VAL A 30 -6.13 3.00 21.50
N LEU A 31 -5.15 3.59 22.19
CA LEU A 31 -4.38 4.71 21.69
C LEU A 31 -3.57 4.34 20.43
N LEU A 32 -2.95 3.15 20.40
CA LEU A 32 -2.24 2.66 19.22
C LEU A 32 -3.18 2.43 18.03
N ASN A 33 -4.36 1.86 18.27
CA ASN A 33 -5.36 1.67 17.22
C ASN A 33 -5.89 3.01 16.68
N ALA A 34 -6.14 3.99 17.56
CA ALA A 34 -6.56 5.32 17.15
C ALA A 34 -5.48 6.03 16.31
N LEU A 35 -4.20 5.87 16.66
CA LEU A 35 -3.08 6.40 15.88
C LEU A 35 -3.01 5.74 14.50
N LEU A 36 -3.10 4.41 14.42
CA LEU A 36 -3.11 3.68 13.15
C LEU A 36 -4.29 4.07 12.26
N ALA A 37 -5.49 4.18 12.84
CA ALA A 37 -6.68 4.64 12.13
C ALA A 37 -6.50 6.06 11.59
N SER A 38 -5.90 6.96 12.38
CA SER A 38 -5.62 8.34 11.96
C SER A 38 -4.67 8.39 10.77
N VAL A 39 -3.58 7.59 10.78
CA VAL A 39 -2.65 7.49 9.65
C VAL A 39 -3.34 6.93 8.41
N PHE A 40 -4.19 5.91 8.56
CA PHE A 40 -4.93 5.33 7.45
C PHE A 40 -5.93 6.31 6.84
N ILE A 41 -6.71 7.01 7.68
CA ILE A 41 -7.68 8.03 7.23
C ILE A 41 -6.95 9.16 6.53
N TYR A 42 -5.84 9.65 7.08
CA TYR A 42 -5.01 10.65 6.44
C TYR A 42 -4.51 10.21 5.06
N GLY A 43 -3.98 8.98 4.98
CA GLY A 43 -3.51 8.39 3.73
C GLY A 43 -4.61 8.22 2.69
N TRP A 44 -5.81 7.83 3.13
CA TRP A 44 -6.99 7.70 2.29
C TRP A 44 -7.46 9.05 1.75
N ILE A 45 -7.58 10.07 2.61
CA ILE A 45 -8.00 11.42 2.20
C ILE A 45 -7.01 11.98 1.18
N ASN A 46 -5.70 11.95 1.48
CA ASN A 46 -4.68 12.41 0.54
C ASN A 46 -4.72 11.65 -0.78
N GLY A 47 -4.74 10.32 -0.74
CA GLY A 47 -4.82 9.50 -1.95
C GLY A 47 -6.11 9.74 -2.76
N SER A 48 -7.22 10.04 -2.08
CA SER A 48 -8.50 10.36 -2.72
C SER A 48 -8.50 11.66 -3.53
N THR A 49 -7.48 12.50 -3.38
CA THR A 49 -7.34 13.74 -4.17
C THR A 49 -6.49 13.57 -5.43
N CYS A 50 -5.99 12.36 -5.70
CA CYS A 50 -5.15 12.10 -6.87
C CYS A 50 -5.85 12.48 -8.19
N HIS A 51 -5.07 13.09 -9.08
CA HIS A 51 -5.43 13.35 -10.46
C HIS A 51 -4.15 13.32 -11.31
N TYR A 52 -3.71 12.13 -11.71
CA TYR A 52 -2.48 11.98 -12.47
C TYR A 52 -2.56 10.93 -13.57
N THR A 53 -1.64 11.07 -14.52
CA THR A 53 -1.24 10.03 -15.46
C THR A 53 0.26 9.78 -15.31
N LEU A 54 0.63 8.51 -15.27
CA LEU A 54 1.99 8.04 -15.07
C LEU A 54 2.32 7.05 -16.20
N THR A 55 3.47 7.22 -16.81
CA THR A 55 4.02 6.27 -17.78
C THR A 55 5.42 5.85 -17.34
N LEU A 56 5.65 4.55 -17.33
CA LEU A 56 6.91 3.93 -16.99
C LEU A 56 7.23 2.93 -18.09
N LYS A 57 8.47 2.93 -18.57
CA LYS A 57 8.98 1.93 -19.50
C LYS A 57 10.15 1.20 -18.85
N THR A 58 10.13 -0.11 -18.90
CA THR A 58 11.25 -0.97 -18.54
C THR A 58 11.59 -1.87 -19.74
N ASP A 59 12.73 -2.55 -19.68
CA ASP A 59 13.13 -3.49 -20.73
C ASP A 59 12.13 -4.66 -20.90
N GLU A 60 11.32 -4.92 -19.86
CA GLU A 60 10.35 -6.00 -19.87
C GLU A 60 8.93 -5.55 -20.21
N ARG A 61 8.50 -4.37 -19.73
CA ARG A 61 7.09 -3.95 -19.79
C ARG A 61 6.92 -2.43 -19.83
N ASP A 62 5.94 -2.01 -20.61
CA ASP A 62 5.38 -0.68 -20.58
C ASP A 62 4.24 -0.63 -19.57
N THR A 63 4.28 0.35 -18.67
CA THR A 63 3.26 0.57 -17.65
C THR A 63 2.65 1.96 -17.82
N ALA A 64 1.33 2.00 -17.95
CA ALA A 64 0.55 3.23 -17.92
C ALA A 64 -0.39 3.18 -16.72
N ALA A 65 -0.36 4.19 -15.87
CA ALA A 65 -1.23 4.29 -14.72
C ALA A 65 -1.96 5.63 -14.70
N THR A 66 -3.22 5.61 -14.30
CA THR A 66 -3.97 6.82 -14.00
C THR A 66 -4.58 6.72 -12.62
N CYS A 67 -4.72 7.86 -11.96
CA CYS A 67 -5.45 7.96 -10.71
C CYS A 67 -6.43 9.13 -10.80
N TYR A 68 -7.68 8.85 -10.47
CA TYR A 68 -8.73 9.83 -10.35
C TYR A 68 -9.54 9.57 -9.09
N ARG A 69 -9.58 10.55 -8.19
CA ARG A 69 -10.37 10.51 -6.96
C ARG A 69 -10.11 9.25 -6.10
N GLY A 70 -8.85 8.87 -5.97
CA GLY A 70 -8.40 7.68 -5.24
C GLY A 70 -8.65 6.34 -5.94
N LYS A 71 -9.26 6.32 -7.13
CA LYS A 71 -9.30 5.12 -7.98
C LYS A 71 -8.09 5.14 -8.90
N ALA A 72 -7.22 4.15 -8.76
CA ALA A 72 -6.10 3.93 -9.65
C ALA A 72 -6.40 2.79 -10.63
N VAL A 73 -6.07 3.01 -11.90
CA VAL A 73 -6.11 1.99 -12.95
C VAL A 73 -4.73 1.93 -13.57
N ILE A 74 -4.14 0.73 -13.58
CA ILE A 74 -2.80 0.48 -14.08
C ILE A 74 -2.91 -0.56 -15.19
N ILE A 75 -2.31 -0.25 -16.33
CA ILE A 75 -2.17 -1.14 -17.47
C ILE A 75 -0.69 -1.52 -17.57
N HIS A 76 -0.41 -2.82 -17.45
CA HIS A 76 0.89 -3.37 -17.75
C HIS A 76 0.82 -4.07 -19.09
N THR A 77 1.69 -3.69 -20.02
CA THR A 77 1.79 -4.25 -21.37
C THR A 77 3.18 -4.80 -21.58
N LYS A 78 3.28 -6.05 -21.99
CA LYS A 78 4.50 -6.65 -22.50
C LYS A 78 4.41 -6.68 -24.01
N VAL A 79 5.43 -6.16 -24.67
CA VAL A 79 5.57 -6.20 -26.13
C VAL A 79 6.65 -7.19 -26.53
N ASN A 80 6.51 -7.83 -27.69
CA ASN A 80 7.57 -8.65 -28.27
C ASN A 80 8.58 -7.78 -29.06
N ASP A 81 9.64 -8.40 -29.58
CA ASP A 81 10.67 -7.73 -30.39
C ASP A 81 10.12 -7.08 -31.68
N GLN A 82 8.92 -7.47 -32.11
CA GLN A 82 8.21 -6.97 -33.28
C GLN A 82 7.25 -5.82 -32.94
N GLY A 83 7.15 -5.43 -31.66
CA GLY A 83 6.27 -4.36 -31.18
C GLY A 83 4.81 -4.77 -30.98
N GLU A 84 4.49 -6.06 -31.05
CA GLU A 84 3.14 -6.59 -30.83
C GLU A 84 2.88 -6.89 -29.34
N ASP A 85 1.66 -6.64 -28.88
CA ASP A 85 1.23 -6.92 -27.52
C ASP A 85 1.25 -8.42 -27.23
N GLN A 86 2.20 -8.86 -26.41
CA GLN A 86 2.35 -10.25 -26.00
C GLN A 86 1.48 -10.60 -24.78
N SER A 87 1.43 -9.72 -23.78
CA SER A 87 0.52 -9.83 -22.64
C SER A 87 0.09 -8.45 -22.16
N LYS A 88 -1.15 -8.34 -21.68
CA LYS A 88 -1.69 -7.08 -21.18
C LYS A 88 -2.59 -7.33 -19.99
N TRP A 89 -2.32 -6.61 -18.90
CA TRP A 89 -3.05 -6.73 -17.65
C TRP A 89 -3.60 -5.39 -17.22
N LYS A 90 -4.87 -5.36 -16.85
CA LYS A 90 -5.52 -4.27 -16.15
C LYS A 90 -5.55 -4.57 -14.66
N VAL A 91 -5.02 -3.65 -13.87
CA VAL A 91 -5.00 -3.70 -12.42
C VAL A 91 -5.80 -2.51 -11.90
N GLU A 92 -6.80 -2.77 -11.07
CA GLU A 92 -7.56 -1.72 -10.40
C GLU A 92 -7.24 -1.71 -8.90
N ALA A 93 -7.03 -0.51 -8.36
CA ALA A 93 -6.65 -0.31 -6.98
C ALA A 93 -7.26 0.94 -6.37
N ARG A 94 -7.33 0.97 -5.04
CA ARG A 94 -7.47 2.21 -4.28
C ARG A 94 -6.09 2.76 -3.96
N TYR A 95 -5.94 4.06 -4.15
CA TYR A 95 -4.69 4.77 -3.92
C TYR A 95 -4.72 5.47 -2.58
N LEU A 96 -3.71 5.21 -1.74
CA LEU A 96 -3.46 5.93 -0.51
C LEU A 96 -2.06 6.54 -0.55
N ARG A 97 -1.90 7.69 0.10
CA ARG A 97 -0.62 8.40 0.12
C ARG A 97 -0.31 9.01 1.48
N VAL A 98 0.81 8.60 2.05
CA VAL A 98 1.32 9.11 3.34
C VAL A 98 2.74 9.60 3.13
N GLY A 99 2.91 10.92 2.98
CA GLY A 99 4.20 11.52 2.64
C GLY A 99 4.75 10.96 1.33
N ALA A 100 5.98 10.42 1.37
CA ALA A 100 6.63 9.80 0.21
C ALA A 100 6.14 8.37 -0.08
N GLN A 101 5.30 7.79 0.78
CA GLN A 101 4.81 6.43 0.63
C GLN A 101 3.52 6.41 -0.20
N MET A 102 3.56 5.72 -1.33
CA MET A 102 2.39 5.32 -2.09
C MET A 102 1.96 3.91 -1.69
N VAL A 103 0.66 3.73 -1.51
CA VAL A 103 0.07 2.41 -1.23
C VAL A 103 -1.07 2.16 -2.22
N PHE A 104 -0.98 1.05 -2.96
CA PHE A 104 -2.06 0.57 -3.80
C PHE A 104 -2.73 -0.62 -3.12
N VAL A 105 -4.02 -0.45 -2.82
CA VAL A 105 -4.89 -1.54 -2.38
C VAL A 105 -5.54 -2.13 -3.61
N VAL A 106 -4.87 -3.13 -4.19
CA VAL A 106 -5.31 -3.79 -5.41
C VAL A 106 -6.47 -4.72 -5.07
N TYR A 107 -7.60 -4.50 -5.72
CA TYR A 107 -8.81 -5.30 -5.52
C TYR A 107 -9.21 -6.09 -6.77
N GLN A 108 -8.63 -5.80 -7.93
CA GLN A 108 -8.92 -6.52 -9.16
C GLN A 108 -7.71 -6.57 -10.09
N ARG A 109 -7.47 -7.74 -10.68
CA ARG A 109 -6.52 -7.96 -11.78
C ARG A 109 -7.23 -8.72 -12.89
N GLN A 110 -7.16 -8.21 -14.11
CA GLN A 110 -7.82 -8.80 -15.27
C GLN A 110 -6.84 -8.82 -16.44
N ALA A 111 -6.65 -9.98 -17.04
CA ALA A 111 -5.93 -10.07 -18.30
C ALA A 111 -6.80 -9.52 -19.44
N ILE A 112 -6.27 -8.56 -20.19
CA ILE A 112 -6.85 -8.06 -21.44
C ILE A 112 -6.33 -8.91 -22.60
N ILE A 113 -5.03 -9.19 -22.61
CA ILE A 113 -4.37 -10.06 -23.60
C ILE A 113 -3.58 -11.10 -22.81
N GLN A 114 -3.82 -12.38 -23.10
CA GLN A 114 -3.10 -13.49 -22.49
C GLN A 114 -2.06 -14.03 -23.45
N ASN A 115 -0.81 -14.10 -22.99
CA ASN A 115 0.23 -14.81 -23.70
C ASN A 115 -0.05 -16.32 -23.68
N LYS A 116 0.26 -17.01 -24.79
CA LYS A 116 0.24 -18.48 -24.85
C LYS A 116 1.32 -19.12 -23.96
N LYS A 117 2.42 -18.41 -23.68
CA LYS A 117 3.43 -18.80 -22.69
C LYS A 117 3.35 -17.90 -21.45
N SER A 118 2.96 -18.45 -20.31
CA SER A 118 2.87 -17.71 -19.05
C SER A 118 4.27 -17.37 -18.51
N ASP A 119 4.54 -16.09 -18.26
CA ASP A 119 5.73 -15.65 -17.53
C ASP A 119 5.46 -15.51 -16.01
N ALA A 120 6.50 -15.21 -15.22
CA ALA A 120 6.40 -15.11 -13.76
C ALA A 120 5.42 -14.02 -13.30
N ASN A 121 5.29 -12.91 -14.04
CA ASN A 121 4.38 -11.82 -13.68
C ASN A 121 2.94 -12.18 -14.08
N ASP A 122 2.73 -12.88 -15.20
CA ASP A 122 1.43 -13.44 -15.56
C ASP A 122 0.96 -14.47 -14.51
N GLN A 123 1.87 -15.29 -13.99
CA GLN A 123 1.57 -16.20 -12.86
C GLN A 123 1.24 -15.42 -11.59
N PHE A 124 2.05 -14.42 -11.23
CA PHE A 124 1.79 -13.57 -10.07
C PHE A 124 0.42 -12.89 -10.15
N ASN A 125 0.05 -12.33 -11.31
CA ASN A 125 -1.24 -11.66 -11.48
C ASN A 125 -2.43 -12.62 -11.39
N ARG A 126 -2.27 -13.88 -11.82
CA ARG A 126 -3.29 -14.93 -11.64
C ARG A 126 -3.43 -15.35 -10.17
N LEU A 127 -2.30 -15.57 -9.48
CA LEU A 127 -2.26 -16.03 -8.10
C LEU A 127 -2.69 -14.94 -7.10
N SER A 128 -2.32 -13.68 -7.37
CA SER A 128 -2.66 -12.53 -6.53
C SER A 128 -4.02 -11.91 -6.88
N SER A 129 -4.98 -12.70 -7.39
CA SER A 129 -6.32 -12.20 -7.75
C SER A 129 -7.13 -11.64 -6.56
N GLY A 130 -6.67 -11.86 -5.33
CA GLY A 130 -7.26 -11.30 -4.11
C GLY A 130 -6.76 -9.90 -3.73
N LEU A 131 -7.27 -9.40 -2.59
CA LEU A 131 -6.89 -8.10 -2.03
C LEU A 131 -5.40 -8.08 -1.71
N THR A 132 -4.63 -7.22 -2.38
CA THR A 132 -3.18 -7.11 -2.22
C THR A 132 -2.79 -5.67 -1.93
N PHE A 133 -1.90 -5.47 -0.96
CA PHE A 133 -1.32 -4.17 -0.65
C PHE A 133 0.07 -4.07 -1.28
N LEU A 134 0.27 -3.06 -2.13
CA LEU A 134 1.56 -2.77 -2.73
C LEU A 134 2.09 -1.45 -2.20
N PHE A 135 3.30 -1.48 -1.65
CA PHE A 135 3.93 -0.35 -0.96
C PHE A 135 5.13 0.14 -1.78
N TYR A 136 5.10 1.39 -2.19
CA TYR A 136 6.20 2.03 -2.93
C TYR A 136 6.63 3.32 -2.25
N HIS A 137 7.92 3.44 -1.98
CA HIS A 137 8.48 4.75 -1.63
C HIS A 137 8.71 5.53 -2.91
N THR A 138 8.39 6.83 -2.93
CA THR A 138 8.46 7.64 -4.14
C THR A 138 9.02 9.02 -3.89
N LYS A 139 9.71 9.58 -4.89
CA LYS A 139 10.20 10.96 -4.88
C LYS A 139 9.91 11.61 -6.22
N ARG A 140 9.22 12.75 -6.21
CA ARG A 140 8.93 13.53 -7.43
C ARG A 140 9.99 14.61 -7.62
N VAL A 141 10.45 14.81 -8.85
CA VAL A 141 11.32 15.90 -9.28
C VAL A 141 10.81 16.40 -10.64
N GLY A 142 10.07 17.51 -10.65
CA GLY A 142 9.42 18.02 -11.87
C GLY A 142 8.38 17.05 -12.44
N ASP A 143 8.55 16.66 -13.70
CA ASP A 143 7.70 15.68 -14.40
C ASP A 143 8.16 14.23 -14.23
N LYS A 144 9.17 13.98 -13.39
CA LYS A 144 9.72 12.66 -13.11
C LYS A 144 9.32 12.18 -11.73
N LEU A 145 8.92 10.92 -11.64
CA LEU A 145 8.66 10.21 -10.40
C LEU A 145 9.63 9.04 -10.28
N TYR A 146 10.46 9.06 -9.24
CA TYR A 146 11.33 7.97 -8.86
C TYR A 146 10.55 7.04 -7.92
N ILE A 147 10.42 5.78 -8.30
CA ILE A 147 9.70 4.74 -7.54
C ILE A 147 10.73 3.74 -7.05
N PHE A 148 10.88 3.65 -5.73
CA PHE A 148 11.80 2.76 -5.07
C PHE A 148 11.05 1.47 -4.73
N GLN A 149 11.31 0.45 -5.52
CA GLN A 149 10.74 -0.89 -5.36
C GLN A 149 11.74 -1.76 -4.60
N LYS A 150 11.27 -2.48 -3.56
CA LYS A 150 12.10 -3.42 -2.77
C LYS A 150 11.86 -4.90 -3.12
N PHE A 151 10.82 -5.20 -3.90
CA PHE A 151 10.43 -6.55 -4.27
C PHE A 151 9.88 -6.55 -5.71
N PRO A 152 10.25 -7.48 -6.61
CA PRO A 152 11.07 -8.67 -6.34
C PRO A 152 12.56 -8.37 -6.15
N GLU A 153 13.07 -7.27 -6.69
CA GLU A 153 14.45 -6.80 -6.49
C GLU A 153 14.47 -5.32 -6.13
N TYR A 154 15.58 -4.84 -5.51
CA TYR A 154 15.75 -3.42 -5.23
C TYR A 154 16.04 -2.67 -6.53
N ASN A 155 15.07 -1.92 -7.01
CA ASN A 155 15.20 -1.15 -8.25
C ASN A 155 14.59 0.25 -8.09
N ILE A 156 15.18 1.23 -8.78
CA ILE A 156 14.68 2.60 -8.87
C ILE A 156 14.10 2.76 -10.26
N LEU A 157 12.78 2.76 -10.34
CA LEU A 157 12.05 2.95 -11.59
C LEU A 157 11.78 4.44 -11.77
N GLN A 158 12.06 4.95 -12.98
CA GLN A 158 11.78 6.33 -13.32
C GLN A 158 10.54 6.40 -14.22
N ALA A 159 9.46 6.97 -13.70
CA ALA A 159 8.25 7.22 -14.44
C ALA A 159 8.12 8.69 -14.83
N LYS A 160 7.50 8.97 -15.97
CA LYS A 160 7.00 10.30 -16.31
C LYS A 160 5.63 10.48 -15.68
N VAL A 161 5.40 11.58 -14.98
CA VAL A 161 4.14 11.88 -14.31
C VAL A 161 3.61 13.25 -14.76
N SER A 162 2.31 13.30 -15.03
CA SER A 162 1.58 14.53 -15.29
C SER A 162 0.37 14.61 -14.35
N GLY A 163 0.06 15.80 -13.85
CA GLY A 163 -0.99 16.04 -12.86
C GLY A 163 -0.48 16.00 -11.42
N LYS A 164 -1.38 15.73 -10.47
CA LYS A 164 -1.15 15.75 -9.02
C LYS A 164 -1.29 14.36 -8.41
N LEU A 165 -0.30 13.95 -7.64
CA LEU A 165 -0.26 12.68 -6.91
C LEU A 165 -1.13 12.73 -5.66
N ASP A 166 -1.16 13.85 -4.95
CA ASP A 166 -2.00 14.08 -3.77
C ASP A 166 -2.35 15.58 -3.63
N MET A 167 -2.97 15.93 -2.51
CA MET A 167 -3.44 17.28 -2.19
C MET A 167 -2.28 18.28 -1.98
N TRP A 168 -1.12 17.78 -1.59
CA TRP A 168 0.08 18.56 -1.23
C TRP A 168 1.12 18.59 -2.35
N ASP A 169 0.85 17.90 -3.46
CA ASP A 169 1.74 17.80 -4.61
C ASP A 169 1.80 19.16 -5.34
N GLN A 170 3.00 19.74 -5.34
CA GLN A 170 3.34 21.02 -5.96
C GLN A 170 3.96 20.80 -7.33
#